data_AF-A0A0G1R6J0-F1
#
_entry.id   AF-A0A0G1R6J0-F1
#
_cell.length_a   1.000
_cell.length_b   1.000
_cell.length_c   1.000
_cell.angle_alpha   90.00
_cell.angle_beta   90.00
_cell.angle_gamma   90.00
#
_symmetry.space_group_name_H-M   'P 1'
#
loop_
_entity.id
_entity.type
_entity.pdbx_description
1 polymer ?
#
loop_
_entity_poly.entity_id
_entity_poly.type
_entity_poly.pdbx_seq_one_letter_code
_entity_poly.pdbx_strand_id
1 'polypeptide(L)'
;MNKFRRIGYGAVSLMSLAPALVSAQIDARLGGTGLPQGSILDIMTSLMNWLLIVVGILGVIGFIIAGILYLTAAGDEGQIGKAKTAMIYSIVGVVVALLGLIIIRAVQALLGGNSTSF
;
A
#
# COMPACT_ATOMS: atom_id res chain seq x y z
N MET A 1 22.50 -37.62 -43.34
CA MET A 1 22.28 -36.20 -43.65
C MET A 1 21.28 -35.45 -42.73
N ASN A 2 20.67 -36.04 -41.68
CA ASN A 2 19.47 -35.46 -41.03
C ASN A 2 19.73 -34.65 -39.74
N LYS A 3 20.96 -34.64 -39.21
CA LYS A 3 21.28 -33.95 -37.95
C LYS A 3 21.47 -32.43 -38.14
N PHE A 4 21.91 -32.00 -39.32
CA PHE A 4 22.14 -30.57 -39.63
C PHE A 4 20.85 -29.75 -39.75
N ARG A 5 19.75 -30.34 -40.24
CA ARG A 5 18.45 -29.64 -40.32
C ARG A 5 17.86 -29.37 -38.94
N ARG A 6 18.04 -30.26 -37.95
CA ARG A 6 17.53 -30.09 -36.57
C ARG A 6 18.18 -28.92 -35.82
N ILE A 7 19.46 -28.65 -36.07
CA ILE A 7 20.18 -27.51 -35.47
C ILE A 7 19.68 -26.18 -36.07
N GLY A 8 19.42 -26.16 -37.39
CA GLY A 8 18.84 -24.98 -38.06
C GLY A 8 17.45 -24.62 -37.54
N TYR A 9 16.58 -25.60 -37.30
CA TYR A 9 15.24 -25.34 -36.74
C TYR A 9 15.26 -24.89 -35.27
N GLY A 10 16.24 -25.33 -34.47
CA GLY A 10 16.39 -24.91 -33.07
C GLY A 10 16.83 -23.46 -32.90
N ALA A 11 17.67 -22.95 -33.81
CA ALA A 11 18.10 -21.54 -33.79
C ALA A 11 16.97 -20.60 -34.23
N VAL A 12 16.18 -20.99 -35.23
CA VAL A 12 15.03 -20.20 -35.73
C VAL A 12 13.92 -20.11 -34.69
N SER A 13 13.66 -21.19 -33.91
CA SER A 13 12.66 -21.15 -32.84
C SER A 13 13.08 -20.24 -31.68
N LEU A 14 14.37 -20.17 -31.36
CA LEU A 14 14.89 -19.24 -30.34
C LEU A 14 14.78 -17.78 -30.80
N MET A 15 15.04 -17.50 -32.08
CA MET A 15 14.88 -16.16 -32.65
C MET A 15 13.42 -15.70 -32.70
N SER A 16 12.47 -16.60 -32.94
CA SER A 16 11.03 -16.27 -32.89
C SER A 16 10.50 -15.99 -31.47
N LEU A 17 11.22 -16.44 -30.44
CA LEU A 17 10.90 -16.18 -29.04
C LEU A 17 11.63 -14.93 -28.49
N ALA A 18 12.62 -14.42 -29.22
CA ALA A 18 13.34 -13.21 -28.84
C ALA A 18 12.42 -11.99 -28.65
N PRO A 19 11.38 -11.74 -29.49
CA PRO A 19 10.45 -10.64 -29.25
C PRO A 19 9.71 -10.76 -27.92
N ALA A 20 9.32 -11.96 -27.51
CA ALA A 20 8.63 -12.20 -26.24
C ALA A 20 9.55 -12.00 -25.01
N LEU A 21 10.83 -12.35 -25.15
CA LEU A 21 11.84 -12.10 -24.12
C LEU A 21 12.23 -10.61 -24.02
N VAL A 22 12.29 -9.93 -25.17
CA VAL A 22 12.59 -8.50 -25.27
C VAL A 22 11.41 -7.65 -24.76
N SER A 23 10.16 -8.04 -25.05
CA SER A 23 8.99 -7.35 -24.51
C SER A 23 8.92 -7.42 -22.98
N ALA A 24 9.27 -8.57 -22.38
CA ALA A 24 9.34 -8.72 -20.93
C ALA A 24 10.42 -7.84 -20.26
N GLN A 25 11.56 -7.62 -20.94
CA GLN A 25 12.61 -6.71 -20.46
C GLN A 25 12.28 -5.23 -20.67
N ILE A 26 11.40 -4.90 -21.61
CA ILE A 26 10.98 -3.51 -21.86
C ILE A 26 10.06 -3.04 -20.73
N ASP A 27 9.04 -3.80 -20.35
CA ASP A 27 8.17 -3.46 -19.19
C ASP A 27 8.98 -3.26 -17.90
N ALA A 28 10.00 -4.10 -17.68
CA ALA A 28 10.89 -3.96 -16.52
C ALA A 28 11.80 -2.71 -16.57
N ARG A 29 12.07 -2.15 -17.76
CA ARG A 29 12.94 -0.99 -17.96
C ARG A 29 12.21 0.35 -17.92
N LEU A 30 10.89 0.35 -18.11
CA LEU A 30 10.08 1.57 -18.04
C LEU A 30 9.63 1.91 -16.61
N GLY A 31 9.68 0.95 -15.67
CA GLY A 31 9.36 1.16 -14.24
C GLY A 31 10.51 1.69 -13.37
N GLY A 32 11.70 1.97 -13.95
CA GLY A 32 12.92 2.27 -13.20
C GLY A 32 13.06 3.70 -12.66
N THR A 33 12.06 4.57 -12.82
CA THR A 33 12.19 5.97 -12.38
C THR A 33 11.96 6.17 -10.88
N GLY A 34 11.38 5.18 -10.18
CA GLY A 34 11.01 5.33 -8.76
C GLY A 34 9.96 6.43 -8.52
N LEU A 35 9.37 6.97 -9.59
CA LEU A 35 8.31 7.96 -9.57
C LEU A 35 6.98 7.23 -9.77
N PRO A 36 5.93 7.57 -9.01
CA PRO A 36 4.62 6.99 -9.25
C PRO A 36 4.15 7.34 -10.67
N GLN A 37 3.93 6.32 -11.51
CA GLN A 37 3.47 6.46 -12.91
C GLN A 37 1.95 6.49 -13.04
N GLY A 38 1.27 6.98 -12.00
CA GLY A 38 -0.19 7.03 -11.90
C GLY A 38 -0.74 8.44 -11.93
N SER A 39 -2.05 8.55 -12.09
CA SER A 39 -2.78 9.83 -12.03
C SER A 39 -2.54 10.51 -10.66
N ILE A 40 -2.87 11.79 -10.53
CA ILE A 40 -2.79 12.53 -9.24
C ILE A 40 -3.48 11.74 -8.11
N LEU A 41 -4.55 11.01 -8.43
CA LEU A 41 -5.26 10.13 -7.50
C LEU A 41 -4.44 8.92 -7.05
N ASP A 42 -3.58 8.35 -7.91
CA ASP A 42 -2.70 7.23 -7.54
C ASP A 42 -1.56 7.68 -6.62
N ILE A 43 -1.02 8.87 -6.85
CA ILE A 43 -0.01 9.47 -5.96
C ILE A 43 -0.65 9.71 -4.58
N MET A 44 -1.85 10.29 -4.56
CA MET A 44 -2.58 10.56 -3.31
C MET A 44 -2.96 9.29 -2.55
N THR A 45 -3.40 8.25 -3.25
CA THR A 45 -3.75 6.97 -2.62
C THR A 45 -2.53 6.23 -2.10
N SER A 46 -1.42 6.22 -2.86
CA SER A 46 -0.16 5.62 -2.42
C SER A 46 0.41 6.33 -1.19
N LEU A 47 0.37 7.66 -1.17
CA LEU A 47 0.85 8.47 -0.04
C LEU A 47 -0.05 8.26 1.18
N MET A 48 -1.38 8.21 1.00
CA MET A 48 -2.32 7.87 2.07
C MET A 48 -2.04 6.49 2.64
N ASN A 49 -1.87 5.47 1.81
CA ASN A 49 -1.59 4.11 2.27
C ASN A 49 -0.30 4.04 3.11
N TRP A 50 0.74 4.75 2.68
CA TRP A 50 1.97 4.88 3.47
C TRP A 50 1.71 5.57 4.82
N LEU A 51 0.93 6.67 4.83
CA LEU A 51 0.54 7.37 6.06
C LEU A 51 -0.23 6.46 7.02
N LEU A 52 -1.16 5.64 6.50
CA LEU A 52 -1.96 4.71 7.30
C LEU A 52 -1.11 3.64 7.98
N ILE A 53 -0.09 3.13 7.29
CA ILE A 53 0.85 2.17 7.89
C ILE A 53 1.58 2.83 9.06
N VAL A 54 2.10 4.06 8.86
CA VAL A 54 2.80 4.81 9.92
C VAL A 54 1.87 5.08 11.11
N VAL A 55 0.66 5.58 10.85
CA VAL A 55 -0.33 5.86 11.91
C VAL A 55 -0.80 4.58 12.59
N GLY A 56 -0.93 3.48 11.86
CA GLY A 56 -1.27 2.17 12.41
C GLY A 56 -0.22 1.69 13.43
N ILE A 57 1.06 1.79 13.06
CA ILE A 57 2.17 1.44 13.97
C ILE A 57 2.16 2.34 15.20
N LEU A 58 2.07 3.66 15.01
CA LEU A 58 2.02 4.62 16.13
C LEU A 58 0.80 4.40 17.04
N GLY A 59 -0.35 4.09 16.45
CA GLY A 59 -1.58 3.79 17.19
C GLY A 59 -1.45 2.55 18.05
N VAL A 60 -0.85 1.47 17.53
CA VAL A 60 -0.58 0.24 18.31
C VAL A 60 0.39 0.51 19.45
N ILE A 61 1.47 1.26 19.21
CA ILE A 61 2.45 1.61 20.26
C ILE A 61 1.77 2.44 21.35
N GLY A 62 1.01 3.47 20.98
CA GLY A 62 0.26 4.31 21.92
C GLY A 62 -0.76 3.50 22.74
N PHE A 63 -1.44 2.55 22.11
CA PHE A 63 -2.39 1.65 22.76
C PHE A 63 -1.69 0.75 23.80
N ILE A 64 -0.52 0.20 23.47
CA ILE A 64 0.27 -0.63 24.40
C ILE A 64 0.72 0.21 25.60
N ILE A 65 1.26 1.41 25.38
CA ILE A 65 1.74 2.30 26.46
C ILE A 65 0.58 2.64 27.40
N ALA A 66 -0.58 3.00 26.84
CA ALA A 66 -1.76 3.32 27.64
C ALA A 66 -2.27 2.10 28.41
N GLY A 67 -2.21 0.90 27.81
CA GLY A 67 -2.57 -0.36 28.47
C GLY A 67 -1.63 -0.69 29.64
N ILE A 68 -0.32 -0.57 29.46
CA ILE A 68 0.66 -0.78 30.54
C ILE A 68 0.40 0.22 31.67
N LEU A 69 0.25 1.51 31.35
CA LEU A 69 0.00 2.55 32.34
C LEU A 69 -1.29 2.31 33.13
N TYR A 70 -2.33 1.81 32.48
CA TYR A 70 -3.60 1.45 33.14
C TYR A 70 -3.42 0.27 34.10
N LEU A 71 -2.70 -0.77 33.67
CA LEU A 71 -2.46 -1.96 34.49
C LEU A 71 -1.54 -1.68 35.69
N THR A 72 -0.55 -0.81 35.52
CA THR A 72 0.41 -0.47 36.58
C THR A 72 -0.10 0.58 37.56
N ALA A 73 -1.24 1.23 37.29
CA ALA A 73 -1.73 2.33 38.11
C ALA A 73 -2.13 1.92 39.54
N ALA A 74 -2.31 0.63 39.84
CA ALA A 74 -2.48 0.08 41.20
C ALA A 74 -3.52 0.81 42.10
N GLY A 75 -4.54 1.44 41.50
CA GLY A 75 -5.58 2.19 42.22
C GLY A 75 -5.34 3.69 42.37
N ASP A 76 -4.23 4.24 41.86
CA ASP A 76 -4.00 5.68 41.77
C ASP A 76 -4.91 6.30 40.68
N GLU A 77 -5.94 7.02 41.13
CA GLU A 77 -6.91 7.68 40.25
C GLU A 77 -6.26 8.63 39.24
N GLY A 78 -5.16 9.29 39.61
CA GLY A 78 -4.43 10.20 38.73
C GLY A 78 -3.74 9.46 37.58
N GLN A 79 -3.13 8.31 37.86
CA GLN A 79 -2.54 7.47 36.80
C GLN A 79 -3.59 6.79 35.94
N ILE A 80 -4.70 6.32 36.54
CA ILE A 80 -5.83 5.75 35.79
C ILE A 80 -6.42 6.78 34.83
N GLY A 81 -6.59 8.03 35.27
CA GLY A 81 -7.06 9.12 34.44
C GLY A 81 -6.14 9.38 33.24
N LYS A 82 -4.83 9.50 33.49
CA LYS A 82 -3.82 9.68 32.43
C LYS A 82 -3.82 8.52 31.42
N ALA A 83 -3.92 7.28 31.90
CA ALA A 83 -3.98 6.09 31.05
C ALA A 83 -5.22 6.09 30.15
N LYS A 84 -6.39 6.43 30.70
CA LYS A 84 -7.64 6.56 29.92
C LYS A 84 -7.52 7.64 28.85
N THR A 85 -6.99 8.81 29.19
CA THR A 85 -6.78 9.89 28.24
C THR A 85 -5.84 9.46 27.11
N ALA A 86 -4.71 8.82 27.43
CA ALA A 86 -3.78 8.29 26.44
C ALA A 86 -4.41 7.22 25.53
N MET A 87 -5.25 6.35 26.10
CA MET A 87 -6.05 5.36 25.37
C MET A 87 -6.99 6.05 24.37
N ILE A 88 -7.74 7.05 24.81
CA ILE A 88 -8.68 7.79 23.96
C ILE A 88 -7.93 8.46 22.80
N TYR A 89 -6.82 9.13 23.06
CA TYR A 89 -6.03 9.76 22.00
C TYR A 89 -5.51 8.75 20.97
N SER A 90 -5.05 7.58 21.43
CA SER A 90 -4.60 6.51 20.53
C SER A 90 -5.75 5.99 19.65
N ILE A 91 -6.94 5.79 20.24
CA ILE A 91 -8.13 5.36 19.50
C ILE A 91 -8.56 6.43 18.49
N VAL A 92 -8.63 7.70 18.89
CA VAL A 92 -9.03 8.81 18.02
C VAL A 92 -8.08 8.93 16.83
N GLY A 93 -6.76 8.78 17.03
CA GLY A 93 -5.79 8.79 15.95
C GLY A 93 -6.05 7.69 14.90
N VAL A 94 -6.35 6.47 15.34
CA VAL A 94 -6.68 5.36 14.44
C VAL A 94 -8.02 5.61 13.73
N VAL A 95 -9.04 6.11 14.44
CA VAL A 95 -10.34 6.43 13.84
C VAL A 95 -10.19 7.49 12.76
N VAL A 96 -9.45 8.56 13.01
CA VAL A 96 -9.20 9.63 12.03
C VAL A 96 -8.48 9.09 10.80
N ALA A 97 -7.51 8.20 10.99
CA ALA A 97 -6.82 7.53 9.88
C ALA A 97 -7.80 6.73 9.01
N LEU A 98 -8.69 5.94 9.62
CA LEU A 98 -9.71 5.17 8.91
C LEU A 98 -10.72 6.07 8.17
N LEU A 99 -11.09 7.22 8.73
CA LEU A 99 -11.95 8.20 8.05
C LEU A 99 -11.28 8.76 6.78
N GLY A 100 -9.95 8.93 6.79
CA GLY A 100 -9.20 9.34 5.59
C GLY A 100 -9.39 8.40 4.40
N LEU A 101 -9.44 7.08 4.62
CA LEU A 101 -9.73 6.10 3.57
C LEU A 101 -11.12 6.29 2.97
N ILE A 102 -12.13 6.53 3.83
CA ILE A 102 -13.51 6.70 3.41
C ILE A 102 -13.63 7.94 2.53
N ILE A 103 -12.99 9.05 2.90
CA ILE A 103 -13.00 10.30 2.14
C ILE A 103 -12.37 10.10 0.76
N ILE A 104 -11.21 9.44 0.67
CA ILE A 104 -10.55 9.17 -0.62
C ILE A 104 -11.45 8.33 -1.52
N ARG A 105 -12.07 7.28 -0.99
CA ARG A 105 -13.01 6.43 -1.75
C ARG A 105 -14.25 7.20 -2.19
N ALA A 106 -14.78 8.08 -1.35
CA ALA A 106 -15.88 8.96 -1.71
C ALA A 106 -15.49 9.94 -2.82
N VAL A 107 -14.30 10.56 -2.73
CA VAL A 107 -13.77 11.44 -3.77
C VAL A 107 -13.57 10.67 -5.08
N GLN A 108 -13.03 9.46 -5.04
CA GLN A 108 -12.91 8.61 -6.22
C GLN A 108 -14.28 8.24 -6.81
N ALA A 109 -15.28 7.96 -5.99
CA ALA A 109 -16.63 7.67 -6.47
C ALA A 109 -17.29 8.90 -7.13
N LEU A 110 -17.07 10.10 -6.57
CA LEU A 110 -17.60 11.35 -7.10
C LEU A 110 -16.88 11.82 -8.36
N LEU A 111 -15.56 11.65 -8.44
CA LEU A 111 -14.74 12.03 -9.60
C LEU A 111 -14.69 10.95 -10.70
N GLY A 112 -14.82 9.68 -10.32
CA GLY A 112 -14.90 8.53 -11.23
C GLY A 112 -16.33 8.25 -11.72
N GLY A 113 -17.30 9.06 -11.30
CA GLY A 113 -18.69 8.96 -11.70
C GLY A 113 -18.92 9.36 -13.16
N ASN A 114 -18.58 8.48 -14.12
CA ASN A 114 -19.40 8.19 -15.31
C ASN A 114 -18.94 6.98 -16.16
N SER A 115 -18.12 6.05 -15.66
CA SER A 115 -17.81 4.80 -16.40
C SER A 115 -18.63 3.61 -15.88
N THR A 116 -19.89 3.82 -15.54
CA THR A 116 -20.90 2.77 -15.73
C THR A 116 -21.02 2.55 -17.24
N SER A 117 -20.22 1.62 -17.77
CA SER A 117 -20.54 0.99 -19.05
C SER A 117 -21.91 0.36 -18.87
N PHE A 118 -22.88 0.88 -19.63
CA PHE A 118 -24.06 0.10 -19.98
C PHE A 118 -23.62 -1.20 -20.70
#